data_AF-A0A0G1TH72-F1
#
_entry.id   AF-A0A0G1TH72-F1
#
_cell.length_a   1.000
_cell.length_b   1.000
_cell.length_c   1.000
_cell.angle_alpha   90.00
_cell.angle_beta   90.00
_cell.angle_gamma   90.00
#
_symmetry.space_group_name_H-M   'P 1'
#
loop_
_entity.id
_entity.type
_entity.pdbx_description
1 polymer ?
#
loop_
_entity_poly.entity_id
_entity_poly.type
_entity_poly.pdbx_seq_one_letter_code
_entity_poly.pdbx_strand_id
1 'polypeptide(L)' 'MYYKDITFCPFLECKNVQCERMLTDEVKAAARLWWGKDNPPICCYASTPRCFECKDE' A
#
# COMPACT_ATOMS: atom_id res chain seq x y z
N MET A 1 -5.32 5.52 14.72
CA MET A 1 -6.33 5.27 13.67
C MET A 1 -5.67 5.48 12.33
N TYR A 2 -5.68 4.45 11.49
CA TYR A 2 -5.16 4.50 10.12
C TYR A 2 -6.32 4.47 9.12
N TYR A 3 -6.06 4.80 7.85
CA TYR A 3 -7.08 4.68 6.81
C TYR A 3 -7.73 3.28 6.82
N LYS A 4 -9.03 3.25 7.12
CA LYS A 4 -9.87 2.05 7.25
C LYS A 4 -9.38 0.99 8.25
N ASP A 5 -8.42 1.32 9.13
CA ASP A 5 -7.77 0.36 10.03
C ASP A 5 -7.18 -0.87 9.30
N ILE A 6 -6.64 -0.64 8.10
CA ILE A 6 -6.12 -1.69 7.20
C ILE A 6 -4.65 -1.40 6.86
N THR A 7 -3.88 -2.47 6.65
CA THR A 7 -2.51 -2.41 6.15
C THR A 7 -2.46 -2.61 4.64
N PHE A 8 -1.72 -1.74 3.94
CA PHE A 8 -1.54 -1.76 2.50
C PHE A 8 -0.10 -2.13 2.10
N CYS A 9 0.04 -2.69 0.91
CA CYS A 9 1.30 -3.12 0.33
C CYS A 9 1.83 -2.02 -0.61
N PRO A 10 2.90 -1.29 -0.24
CA PRO A 10 3.45 -0.19 -1.04
C PRO A 10 4.21 -0.65 -2.29
N PHE A 11 4.38 -1.95 -2.43
CA PHE A 11 5.27 -2.58 -3.39
C PHE A 11 4.57 -2.87 -4.71
N LEU A 12 4.56 -1.87 -5.60
CA LEU A 12 3.89 -1.94 -6.90
C LEU A 12 4.78 -2.49 -8.03
N GLU A 13 6.07 -2.67 -7.78
CA GLU A 13 7.08 -2.91 -8.82
C GLU A 13 7.30 -4.40 -9.19
N CYS A 14 6.68 -5.36 -8.50
CA CYS A 14 6.96 -6.78 -8.75
C CYS A 14 5.81 -7.52 -9.45
N LYS A 15 6.15 -8.31 -10.49
CA LYS A 15 5.22 -9.07 -11.35
C LYS A 15 4.34 -10.10 -10.63
N ASN A 16 4.76 -10.62 -9.48
CA ASN A 16 4.09 -11.71 -8.74
C ASN A 16 3.60 -11.28 -7.34
N VAL A 17 3.35 -10.00 -7.13
CA VAL A 17 2.78 -9.53 -5.87
C VAL A 17 1.30 -9.95 -5.79
N GLN A 18 1.05 -11.09 -5.12
CA GLN A 18 -0.25 -11.38 -4.52
C GLN A 18 -0.40 -10.58 -3.22
N CYS A 19 -0.40 -9.25 -3.33
CA CYS A 19 -0.86 -8.41 -2.23
C CYS A 19 -2.36 -8.16 -2.44
N GLU A 20 -3.21 -8.78 -1.63
CA GLU A 20 -4.66 -8.58 -1.64
C GLU A 20 -5.06 -7.09 -1.47
N ARG A 21 -4.15 -6.28 -0.88
CA ARG A 21 -4.38 -4.89 -0.50
C ARG A 21 -3.21 -4.01 -0.95
N MET A 22 -3.09 -3.78 -2.25
CA MET A 22 -2.07 -2.89 -2.81
C MET A 22 -2.36 -1.42 -2.47
N LEU A 23 -1.30 -0.66 -2.17
CA LEU A 23 -1.36 0.78 -2.00
C LEU A 23 -1.34 1.48 -3.37
N THR A 24 -2.46 1.42 -4.08
CA THR A 24 -2.61 2.11 -5.37
C THR A 24 -2.78 3.62 -5.19
N ASP A 25 -2.65 4.36 -6.28
CA ASP A 25 -2.92 5.80 -6.28
C ASP A 25 -4.37 6.12 -5.87
N GLU A 26 -5.32 5.27 -6.27
CA GLU A 26 -6.72 5.36 -5.84
C GLU A 26 -6.87 5.25 -4.32
N VAL A 27 -6.13 4.35 -3.66
CA VAL A 27 -6.15 4.23 -2.20
C VAL A 27 -5.58 5.49 -1.54
N LYS A 28 -4.50 6.06 -2.09
CA LYS A 28 -3.92 7.31 -1.59
C LYS A 28 -4.91 8.47 -1.76
N ALA A 29 -5.56 8.59 -2.91
CA ALA A 29 -6.58 9.60 -3.18
C ALA A 29 -7.79 9.45 -2.25
N ALA A 30 -8.29 8.22 -2.07
CA ALA A 30 -9.40 7.94 -1.17
C ALA A 30 -9.03 8.20 0.30
N ALA A 31 -7.80 7.92 0.71
CA ALA A 31 -7.31 8.24 2.05
C ALA A 31 -7.19 9.75 2.27
N ARG A 32 -6.74 10.50 1.26
CA ARG A 32 -6.68 11.97 1.30
C ARG A 32 -8.08 12.58 1.45
N LEU A 33 -9.04 12.08 0.68
CA LEU A 33 -10.44 12.51 0.76
C LEU A 33 -11.07 12.18 2.11
N TRP A 34 -10.81 10.99 2.66
CA TRP A 34 -11.33 10.58 3.96
C TRP A 34 -10.80 11.46 5.10
N TRP A 35 -9.51 11.79 5.07
CA TRP A 35 -8.85 12.57 6.13
C TRP A 35 -8.86 14.08 5.90
N GLY A 36 -9.17 14.54 4.68
CA GLY A 36 -9.09 15.94 4.29
C GLY A 36 -7.68 16.54 4.32
N LYS A 37 -6.63 15.71 4.17
CA LYS A 37 -5.21 16.14 4.24
C LYS A 37 -4.36 15.41 3.20
N ASP A 38 -3.28 16.04 2.76
CA ASP A 38 -2.42 15.52 1.68
C ASP A 38 -1.58 14.29 2.08
N ASN A 39 -1.30 14.13 3.38
CA ASN A 39 -0.53 13.00 3.92
C ASN A 39 -1.31 12.27 5.03
N PRO A 40 -2.37 11.51 4.68
CA PRO A 40 -3.16 10.77 5.65
C PRO A 40 -2.35 9.62 6.27
N PRO A 41 -2.62 9.24 7.53
CA PRO A 41 -1.99 8.07 8.14
C PRO A 41 -2.49 6.79 7.46
N ILE A 42 -1.64 6.19 6.63
CA ILE A 42 -1.88 4.89 5.99
C ILE A 42 -0.90 3.89 6.57
N CYS A 43 -1.41 2.74 7.03
CA CYS A 43 -0.55 1.69 7.55
C CYS A 43 -0.01 0.88 6.37
N CYS A 44 1.30 0.73 6.27
CA CYS A 44 1.97 -0.02 5.20
C CYS A 44 2.75 -1.20 5.76
N TYR A 45 2.89 -2.27 4.98
CA TYR A 45 3.81 -3.35 5.31
C TYR A 45 5.25 -2.82 5.34
N ALA A 46 5.93 -3.02 6.47
CA ALA A 46 7.32 -2.60 6.67
C ALA A 46 8.34 -3.54 6.00
N SER A 47 7.92 -4.77 5.70
CA SER A 47 8.77 -5.77 5.04
C SER A 47 8.03 -6.38 3.87
N THR A 48 8.82 -6.71 2.86
CA THR A 48 8.40 -7.43 1.67
C THR A 48 7.92 -8.82 2.07
N PRO A 49 6.62 -9.16 1.91
CA PRO A 49 6.12 -10.49 2.26
C PRO A 49 6.78 -11.55 1.38
N ARG A 50 7.01 -12.79 1.84
CA ARG A 50 7.75 -13.86 1.12
C ARG A 50 7.36 -14.10 -0.35
N CYS A 51 6.19 -13.63 -0.79
CA CYS A 51 5.80 -13.54 -2.21
C CYS A 51 6.58 -12.47 -3.02
N PHE A 52 7.63 -11.87 -2.43
CA PHE A 52 8.48 -10.85 -3.04
C PHE A 52 9.57 -11.46 -3.92
N GLU A 53 9.21 -11.90 -5.11
CA GLU A 53 10.18 -12.05 -6.19
C GLU A 53 10.15 -10.79 -7.05
N CYS A 54 10.82 -9.73 -6.59
CA CYS A 54 11.30 -8.71 -7.52
C CYS A 54 12.59 -9.27 -8.14
N LYS A 55 12.53 -9.63 -9.42
CA LYS A 55 13.78 -9.79 -10.18
C LYS A 55 14.37 -8.40 -10.36
N ASP A 56 15.42 -8.10 -9.62
CA ASP A 56 16.43 -7.12 -10.04
C ASP A 56 16.88 -7.49 -11.47
N GLU A 57 16.74 -6.56 -12.40
CA GLU A 57 17.53 -6.50 -13.65
C GLU A 57 18.29 -5.18 -13.68
#